data_AF-A0A1G7XTM4-F1
#
_entry.id   AF-A0A1G7XTM4-F1
#
_cell.length_a   1.000
_cell.length_b   1.000
_cell.length_c   1.000
_cell.angle_alpha   90.00
_cell.angle_beta   90.00
_cell.angle_gamma   90.00
#
_symmetry.space_group_name_H-M   'P 1'
#
loop_
_entity.id
_entity.type
_entity.pdbx_description
1 polymer ?
#
loop_
_entity_poly.entity_id
_entity_poly.type
_entity_poly.pdbx_seq_one_letter_code
_entity_poly.pdbx_strand_id
1 'polypeptide(L)'
;MPFAATAGAGGGSGVTMRVEPDQILNLMTRYEEVRDTLQEFLYRERETLRGKPLAEDDVSRDAAHVFAENAATAIDVTERFLAELTRNIEQLAQAAKTYNLVEDANQTRMRQLDGGV
;
A
#
# COMPACT_ATOMS: atom_id res chain seq x y z
N MET A 1 -11.29 38.27 51.29
CA MET A 1 -9.98 37.64 51.04
C MET A 1 -10.13 36.67 49.88
N PRO A 2 -9.27 36.78 48.86
CA PRO A 2 -9.39 36.11 47.56
C PRO A 2 -8.75 34.71 47.56
N PHE A 3 -9.17 33.85 46.63
CA PHE A 3 -8.35 32.73 46.14
C PHE A 3 -8.44 32.66 44.62
N ALA A 4 -7.26 32.63 43.99
CA ALA A 4 -7.03 32.71 42.56
C ALA A 4 -6.94 31.31 41.91
N ALA A 5 -7.34 31.28 40.63
CA ALA A 5 -6.94 30.44 39.50
C ALA A 5 -6.71 28.92 39.69
N THR A 6 -7.51 28.13 38.97
CA THR A 6 -6.95 27.11 38.07
C THR A 6 -7.72 27.13 36.75
N ALA A 7 -7.05 27.60 35.70
CA ALA A 7 -7.51 27.43 34.32
C ALA A 7 -7.43 25.94 33.98
N GLY A 8 -8.58 25.27 34.02
CA GLY A 8 -8.73 23.88 33.57
C GLY A 8 -8.74 23.84 32.05
N ALA A 9 -7.57 23.52 31.50
CA ALA A 9 -7.25 23.11 30.13
C ALA A 9 -8.45 22.76 29.24
N GLY A 10 -8.70 23.63 28.27
CA GLY A 10 -9.57 23.34 27.13
C GLY A 10 -9.03 22.15 26.33
N GLY A 11 -9.94 21.25 25.98
CA GLY A 11 -9.66 20.00 25.29
C GLY A 11 -8.98 20.21 23.94
N GLY A 12 -7.82 19.58 23.79
CA GLY A 12 -7.29 19.18 22.48
C GLY A 12 -7.57 17.71 22.30
N SER A 13 -8.68 17.35 21.66
CA SER A 13 -8.83 16.04 21.03
C SER A 13 -7.84 15.99 19.86
N GLY A 14 -6.58 15.68 20.17
CA GLY A 14 -5.63 15.25 19.17
C GLY A 14 -6.19 13.96 18.57
N VAL A 15 -6.59 14.00 17.31
CA VAL A 15 -6.95 12.81 16.55
C VAL A 15 -5.67 12.00 16.36
N THR A 16 -5.35 11.17 17.34
CA THR A 16 -4.28 10.18 17.20
C THR A 16 -4.83 9.04 16.36
N MET A 17 -4.28 8.86 15.16
CA MET A 17 -4.54 7.66 14.39
C MET A 17 -4.07 6.47 15.24
N ARG A 18 -4.93 5.46 15.39
CA ARG A 18 -4.68 4.30 16.26
C ARG A 18 -3.66 3.30 15.69
N VAL A 19 -3.04 3.64 14.56
CA VAL A 19 -2.10 2.80 13.82
C VAL A 19 -0.72 3.45 13.92
N GLU A 20 0.22 2.73 14.51
CA GLU A 20 1.59 3.21 14.65
C GLU A 20 2.28 3.30 13.28
N PRO A 21 3.14 4.32 13.04
CA PRO A 21 3.86 4.48 11.77
C PRO A 21 4.67 3.24 11.37
N ASP A 22 5.23 2.54 12.34
CA ASP A 22 5.96 1.29 12.13
C ASP A 22 5.07 0.17 11.58
N GLN A 23 3.77 0.16 11.92
CA GLN A 23 2.81 -0.79 11.36
C GLN A 23 2.48 -0.45 9.90
N ILE A 24 2.48 0.83 9.53
CA ILE A 24 2.32 1.28 8.14
C ILE A 24 3.53 0.85 7.30
N LEU A 25 4.75 1.02 7.82
CA LEU A 25 5.98 0.59 7.14
C LEU A 25 6.02 -0.94 6.98
N ASN A 26 5.69 -1.70 8.03
CA ASN A 26 5.61 -3.16 7.93
C ASN A 26 4.56 -3.63 6.91
N LEU A 27 3.43 -2.95 6.82
CA LEU A 27 2.41 -3.24 5.81
C LEU A 27 2.91 -2.94 4.39
N MET A 28 3.63 -1.82 4.21
CA MET A 28 4.25 -1.48 2.93
C MET A 28 5.26 -2.54 2.49
N THR A 29 6.16 -3.00 3.38
CA THR A 29 7.12 -4.06 3.05
C THR A 29 6.43 -5.35 2.59
N ARG A 30 5.36 -5.77 3.28
CA ARG A 30 4.59 -6.96 2.86
C ARG A 30 3.93 -6.78 1.50
N TYR A 31 3.43 -5.58 1.21
CA TYR A 31 2.87 -5.29 -0.11
C TYR A 31 3.96 -5.33 -1.18
N GLU A 32 5.13 -4.76 -0.92
CA GLU A 32 6.27 -4.82 -1.85
C GLU A 32 6.71 -6.26 -2.13
N GLU A 33 6.83 -7.12 -1.11
CA GLU A 33 7.15 -8.55 -1.29
C GLU A 33 6.13 -9.27 -2.19
N VAL A 34 4.83 -9.01 -1.98
CA VAL A 34 3.76 -9.59 -2.81
C VAL A 34 3.82 -9.04 -4.23
N ARG A 35 4.06 -7.74 -4.39
CA ARG A 35 4.21 -7.09 -5.70
C ARG A 35 5.32 -7.74 -6.49
N ASP A 36 6.48 -7.90 -5.87
CA ASP A 36 7.69 -8.37 -6.52
C ASP A 36 7.53 -9.85 -6.91
N THR A 37 6.91 -10.66 -6.03
CA THR A 37 6.56 -12.06 -6.34
C THR A 37 5.63 -12.17 -7.56
N LEU A 38 4.60 -11.32 -7.62
CA LEU A 38 3.65 -11.32 -8.73
C LEU A 38 4.24 -10.77 -10.04
N GLN A 39 5.10 -9.76 -9.96
CA GLN A 39 5.85 -9.26 -11.11
C GLN A 39 6.80 -10.33 -11.66
N GLU A 40 7.50 -11.05 -10.79
CA GLU A 40 8.39 -12.12 -11.20
C GLU A 40 7.61 -13.27 -11.85
N PHE A 41 6.46 -13.65 -11.28
CA PHE A 41 5.56 -14.63 -11.88
C PHE A 41 5.12 -14.21 -13.29
N LEU A 42 4.64 -12.97 -13.46
CA LEU A 42 4.25 -12.48 -14.79
C LEU A 42 5.43 -12.42 -15.75
N TYR A 43 6.61 -11.98 -15.30
CA TYR A 43 7.79 -11.92 -16.16
C TYR A 43 8.22 -13.29 -16.67
N ARG A 44 8.18 -14.31 -15.81
CA ARG A 44 8.61 -15.69 -16.16
C ARG A 44 7.54 -16.46 -16.92
N GLU A 45 6.29 -16.38 -16.50
CA GLU A 45 5.24 -17.30 -16.95
C GLU A 45 4.32 -16.72 -18.02
N ARG A 46 4.39 -15.42 -18.34
CA ARG A 46 3.50 -14.79 -19.34
C ARG A 46 3.52 -15.51 -20.69
N GLU A 47 4.70 -15.91 -21.16
CA GLU A 47 4.85 -16.61 -22.44
C GLU A 47 4.49 -18.10 -22.34
N THR A 48 4.72 -18.73 -21.19
CA THR A 48 4.31 -20.11 -20.91
C THR A 48 2.79 -20.24 -20.84
N LEU A 49 2.13 -19.28 -20.19
CA LEU A 49 0.68 -19.24 -19.98
C LEU A 49 -0.07 -19.11 -21.31
N ARG A 50 0.47 -18.38 -22.28
CA ARG A 50 -0.15 -18.20 -23.61
C ARG A 50 -0.37 -19.51 -24.38
N GLY A 51 0.23 -20.62 -23.95
CA GLY A 51 -0.01 -21.94 -24.50
C GLY A 51 0.57 -22.10 -25.91
N LYS A 52 1.14 -23.27 -26.19
CA LYS A 52 1.50 -23.67 -27.55
C LYS A 52 0.75 -24.95 -27.88
N PRO A 53 0.22 -25.09 -29.11
CA PRO A 53 -0.43 -26.34 -29.51
C PRO A 53 0.58 -27.49 -29.40
N LEU A 54 0.16 -28.58 -28.76
CA LEU A 54 0.99 -29.77 -28.55
C LEU A 54 1.22 -30.56 -29.84
N ALA A 55 0.28 -30.46 -30.78
CA ALA A 55 0.34 -31.03 -32.11
C ALA A 55 -0.40 -30.12 -33.11
N GLU A 56 -0.18 -30.33 -34.41
CA GLU A 56 -0.77 -29.50 -35.47
C GLU A 56 -2.21 -29.87 -35.83
N ASP A 57 -2.83 -30.82 -35.12
CA ASP A 57 -4.22 -31.19 -35.34
C ASP A 57 -5.19 -30.09 -34.87
N ASP A 58 -6.39 -30.10 -35.45
CA ASP A 58 -7.39 -29.06 -35.21
C ASP A 58 -7.84 -29.01 -33.74
N VAL A 59 -7.87 -30.15 -33.03
CA VAL A 59 -8.25 -30.21 -31.61
C VAL A 59 -7.17 -29.59 -30.73
N SER A 60 -5.90 -29.89 -31.00
CA SER A 60 -4.76 -29.29 -30.29
C SER A 60 -4.65 -27.77 -30.52
N ARG A 61 -4.99 -27.28 -31.71
CA ARG A 61 -5.04 -25.84 -32.01
C ARG A 61 -6.18 -25.14 -31.29
N ASP A 62 -7.37 -25.73 -31.28
CA ASP A 62 -8.54 -25.16 -30.63
C ASP A 62 -8.36 -25.12 -29.11
N ALA A 63 -7.82 -26.20 -28.52
CA ALA A 63 -7.45 -26.22 -27.11
C ALA A 63 -6.41 -25.14 -26.78
N ALA A 64 -5.36 -24.99 -27.59
CA ALA A 64 -4.35 -23.94 -27.38
C ALA A 64 -4.96 -22.53 -27.44
N HIS A 65 -5.94 -22.29 -28.30
CA HIS A 65 -6.66 -21.02 -28.36
C HIS A 65 -7.43 -20.74 -27.07
N VAL A 66 -8.18 -21.71 -26.55
CA VAL A 66 -8.92 -21.57 -25.28
C VAL A 66 -7.98 -21.34 -24.10
N PHE A 67 -6.84 -22.03 -24.06
CA PHE A 67 -5.83 -21.78 -23.03
C PHE A 67 -5.22 -20.38 -23.16
N ALA A 68 -4.97 -19.90 -24.38
CA ALA A 68 -4.44 -18.56 -24.64
C ALA A 68 -5.38 -17.46 -24.17
N GLU A 69 -6.70 -17.59 -24.39
CA GLU A 69 -7.71 -16.63 -23.93
C GLU A 69 -7.83 -16.59 -22.40
N ASN A 70 -7.85 -17.77 -21.76
CA ASN A 70 -7.86 -17.87 -20.30
C ASN A 70 -6.59 -17.28 -19.68
N ALA A 71 -5.44 -17.55 -20.30
CA ALA A 71 -4.17 -16.98 -19.89
C ALA A 71 -4.13 -15.46 -20.05
N ALA A 72 -4.65 -14.93 -21.15
CA ALA A 72 -4.75 -13.48 -21.36
C ALA A 72 -5.60 -12.82 -20.26
N THR A 73 -6.72 -13.45 -19.89
CA THR A 73 -7.59 -12.99 -18.80
C THR A 73 -6.85 -13.02 -17.46
N ALA A 74 -6.15 -14.12 -17.14
CA ALA A 74 -5.38 -14.23 -15.91
C ALA A 74 -4.25 -13.19 -15.83
N ILE A 75 -3.56 -12.93 -16.94
CA ILE A 75 -2.53 -11.90 -17.05
C ILE A 75 -3.14 -10.51 -16.80
N ASP A 76 -4.24 -10.15 -17.46
CA ASP A 76 -4.91 -8.85 -17.28
C ASP A 76 -5.36 -8.63 -15.83
N VAL A 77 -5.99 -9.64 -15.21
CA VAL A 77 -6.39 -9.55 -13.79
C VAL A 77 -5.18 -9.33 -12.88
N THR A 78 -4.07 -10.04 -13.14
CA THR A 78 -2.85 -9.91 -12.33
C THR A 78 -2.18 -8.54 -12.54
N GLU A 79 -2.15 -8.02 -13.77
CA GLU A 79 -1.64 -6.68 -14.09
C GLU A 79 -2.46 -5.59 -13.38
N ARG A 80 -3.79 -5.71 -13.36
CA ARG A 80 -4.67 -4.80 -12.61
C ARG A 80 -4.44 -4.85 -11.11
N PHE A 81 -4.30 -6.05 -10.56
CA PHE A 81 -4.02 -6.22 -9.14
C PHE A 81 -2.67 -5.58 -8.75
N LEU A 82 -1.63 -5.75 -9.58
CA LEU A 82 -0.33 -5.08 -9.39
C LEU A 82 -0.45 -3.55 -9.40
N ALA A 83 -1.27 -3.00 -10.30
CA ALA A 83 -1.50 -1.55 -10.36
C ALA A 83 -2.21 -1.04 -9.09
N GLU A 84 -3.24 -1.74 -8.61
CA GLU A 84 -3.92 -1.39 -7.35
C GLU A 84 -2.98 -1.50 -6.14
N LEU A 85 -2.16 -2.54 -6.10
CA LEU A 85 -1.23 -2.76 -5.01
C LEU A 85 -0.13 -1.69 -4.99
N THR A 86 0.34 -1.26 -6.17
CA THR A 86 1.29 -0.14 -6.30
C THR A 86 0.67 1.17 -5.80
N ARG A 87 -0.59 1.45 -6.19
CA ARG A 87 -1.32 2.63 -5.73
C ARG A 87 -1.51 2.62 -4.21
N ASN A 88 -1.78 1.46 -3.60
CA ASN A 88 -1.91 1.35 -2.15
C ASN A 88 -0.58 1.64 -1.44
N ILE A 89 0.55 1.13 -1.95
CA ILE A 89 1.88 1.44 -1.42
C ILE A 89 2.14 2.95 -1.47
N GLU A 90 1.84 3.62 -2.59
CA GLU A 90 2.01 5.07 -2.73
C GLU A 90 1.16 5.86 -1.73
N GLN A 91 -0.09 5.45 -1.53
CA GLN A 91 -0.99 6.09 -0.56
C GLN A 91 -0.51 5.90 0.88
N LEU A 92 -0.02 4.71 1.23
CA LEU A 92 0.58 4.44 2.54
C LEU A 92 1.85 5.27 2.75
N ALA A 93 2.70 5.39 1.73
CA ALA A 93 3.89 6.24 1.78
C ALA A 93 3.53 7.72 2.01
N GLN A 94 2.48 8.21 1.36
CA GLN A 94 2.00 9.58 1.52
C GLN A 94 1.40 9.81 2.91
N ALA A 95 0.67 8.83 3.45
CA ALA A 95 0.13 8.87 4.80
C ALA A 95 1.25 8.93 5.84
N ALA A 96 2.28 8.10 5.70
CA ALA A 96 3.46 8.08 6.58
C ALA A 96 4.22 9.43 6.55
N LYS A 97 4.41 10.03 5.37
CA LYS A 97 5.03 11.37 5.25
C LYS A 97 4.21 12.46 5.94
N THR A 98 2.89 12.43 5.75
CA THR A 98 1.98 13.40 6.37
C THR A 98 2.02 13.28 7.89
N TYR A 99 2.08 12.06 8.41
CA TYR A 99 2.22 11.80 9.84
C TYR A 99 3.52 12.41 10.41
N ASN A 100 4.67 12.11 9.81
CA ASN A 100 5.96 12.65 10.28
C ASN A 100 5.96 14.19 10.31
N LEU A 101 5.40 14.83 9.28
CA LEU A 101 5.27 16.29 9.23
C LEU A 101 4.37 16.85 10.34
N VAL A 102 3.27 16.16 10.68
CA VAL A 102 2.36 16.58 11.75
C VAL A 102 3.01 16.40 13.12
N GLU A 103 3.74 15.31 13.34
CA GLU A 103 4.43 15.06 14.61
C GLU A 103 5.57 16.05 14.84
N ASP A 104 6.37 16.37 13.82
CA ASP A 104 7.41 17.41 13.88
C ASP A 104 6.82 18.80 14.19
N ALA A 105 5.69 19.15 13.57
CA ALA A 105 4.99 20.40 13.83
C ALA A 105 4.44 20.47 15.26
N ASN A 106 3.91 19.35 15.78
CA ASN A 106 3.40 19.26 17.15
C ASN A 106 4.54 19.33 18.18
N GLN A 107 5.66 18.63 17.97
CA GLN A 107 6.83 18.72 18.85
C GLN A 107 7.41 20.14 18.88
N THR A 108 7.49 20.81 17.72
CA THR A 108 7.98 22.19 17.63
C THR A 108 7.09 23.16 18.41
N ARG A 109 5.76 23.04 18.28
CA ARG A 109 4.80 23.85 19.03
C ARG A 109 4.84 23.55 20.53
N MET A 110 4.96 22.28 20.92
CA MET A 110 5.11 21.91 22.34
C MET A 110 6.39 22.49 22.94
N ARG A 111 7.54 22.42 22.27
CA ARG A 111 8.79 23.03 22.75
C ARG A 111 8.69 24.55 22.89
N GLN A 112 7.96 25.22 22.00
CA GLN A 112 7.71 26.68 22.12
C GLN A 112 6.78 27.03 23.30
N LEU A 113 5.84 26.15 23.64
CA LEU A 113 4.95 26.32 24.79
C LEU A 113 5.66 26.01 26.12
N ASP A 114 6.56 25.01 26.14
CA ASP A 114 7.25 24.55 27.34
C ASP A 114 8.52 25.38 27.68
N GLY A 115 9.12 26.02 26.67
CA GLY A 115 10.27 26.94 26.84
C GLY A 115 9.89 28.40 27.12
N GLY A 116 8.61 28.67 27.36
CA GLY A 116 8.04 30.01 27.51
C GLY A 116 7.47 30.29 28.89
N VAL A 117 8.17 29.94 29.97
CA VAL A 117 7.96 30.48 31.34
C VAL A 117 9.31 30.58 32.06
#